data_AF-A0A6C1NUG8-F1
#
_entry.id   AF-A0A6C1NUG8-F1
#
_cell.length_a   1.000
_cell.length_b   1.000
_cell.length_c   1.000
_cell.angle_alpha   90.00
_cell.angle_beta   90.00
_cell.angle_gamma   90.00
#
_symmetry.space_group_name_H-M   'P 1'
#
loop_
_entity.id
_entity.type
_entity.pdbx_description
1 polymer ?
#
loop_
_entity_poly.entity_id
_entity_poly.type
_entity_poly.pdbx_seq_one_letter_code
_entity_poly.pdbx_strand_id
1 'polypeptide(L)'
;MVRTEGEIRLHTSILDPAESEPEFPALNRSTEEPDPDPGWSRWALAGDEGTLWLRPCLPDRPLVLQPEAPFVLLPRASARVFIRVPLWIRVEWQEGSPDPEAIPGEGTILTEQPVTTLSNTWWGDVMEGELAYWLETRARRVYRENLRAAHLAICPLVLENRSTTELQVDKLAFRTIHLGVFGDGTGFWGDESRVRYQGESEGSEVEVSGRPPEEAGNPVLVTPPRVPPVRGIRARTFQRLRGISTLGGWA
;
A
#
# COMPACT_ATOMS: atom_id res chain seq x y z
N MET A 1 17.73 14.43 11.07
CA MET A 1 18.38 13.14 11.38
C MET A 1 19.71 13.44 12.04
N VAL A 2 20.05 12.70 13.10
CA VAL A 2 21.34 12.82 13.79
C VAL A 2 21.98 11.44 13.81
N ARG A 3 23.29 11.38 13.53
CA ARG A 3 24.08 10.15 13.56
C ARG A 3 25.31 10.37 14.43
N THR A 4 25.49 9.49 15.39
CA THR A 4 26.68 9.39 16.25
C THR A 4 27.26 7.98 16.11
N GLU A 5 28.48 7.73 16.60
CA GLU A 5 29.11 6.39 16.53
C GLU A 5 28.14 5.31 17.04
N GLY A 6 27.90 4.28 16.22
CA GLY A 6 26.95 3.19 16.50
C GLY A 6 25.46 3.55 16.62
N GLU A 7 25.01 4.78 16.33
CA GLU A 7 23.64 5.20 16.61
C GLU A 7 23.02 6.11 15.54
N ILE A 8 21.74 5.88 15.22
CA ILE A 8 20.91 6.77 14.40
C ILE A 8 19.68 7.23 15.19
N ARG A 9 19.41 8.54 15.11
CA ARG A 9 18.16 9.16 15.55
C ARG A 9 17.39 9.76 14.36
N LEU A 10 16.12 9.41 14.25
CA LEU A 10 15.20 9.92 13.24
C LEU A 10 13.99 10.58 13.90
N HIS A 11 13.61 11.74 13.38
CA HIS A 11 12.36 12.40 13.67
C HIS A 11 11.55 12.48 12.38
N THR A 12 10.27 12.12 12.44
CA THR A 12 9.35 12.18 11.32
C THR A 12 8.11 12.94 11.73
N SER A 13 7.72 13.92 10.93
CA SER A 13 6.53 14.72 11.13
C SER A 13 5.64 14.64 9.90
N ILE A 14 4.33 14.55 10.12
CA ILE A 14 3.33 14.74 9.06
C ILE A 14 2.98 16.23 9.13
N LEU A 15 3.29 16.96 8.05
CA LEU A 15 2.98 18.38 7.97
C LEU A 15 1.50 18.56 7.62
N ASP A 16 0.81 19.46 8.31
CA ASP A 16 -0.53 19.87 7.91
C ASP A 16 -0.40 20.81 6.69
N PRO A 17 -0.94 20.46 5.52
CA PRO A 17 -0.87 21.32 4.34
C PRO A 17 -1.66 22.63 4.49
N ALA A 18 -2.49 22.78 5.53
CA ALA A 18 -3.17 24.04 5.86
C ALA A 18 -2.27 25.05 6.61
N GLU A 19 -1.17 24.59 7.19
CA GLU A 19 -0.09 25.47 7.65
C GLU A 19 0.72 25.89 6.40
N SER A 20 1.12 27.18 6.33
CA SER A 20 1.76 27.86 5.19
C SER A 20 2.71 26.99 4.35
N GLU A 21 2.82 27.29 3.04
CA GLU A 21 3.66 26.56 2.06
C GLU A 21 4.80 25.79 2.75
N PRO A 22 4.76 24.45 2.76
CA PRO A 22 5.77 23.68 3.47
C PRO A 22 7.12 24.01 2.83
N GLU A 23 7.93 24.80 3.53
CA GLU A 23 9.36 24.82 3.28
C GLU A 23 9.81 23.39 3.53
N PHE A 24 10.05 22.62 2.47
CA PHE A 24 10.67 21.31 2.59
C PHE A 24 12.12 21.58 2.96
N PRO A 25 12.52 21.46 4.25
CA PRO A 25 13.91 21.68 4.56
C PRO A 25 14.68 20.59 3.82
N ALA A 26 15.80 20.96 3.20
CA ALA A 26 16.75 19.97 2.71
C ALA A 26 17.02 18.96 3.83
N LEU A 27 17.31 17.71 3.48
CA LEU A 27 17.56 16.65 4.46
C LEU A 27 18.80 17.03 5.30
N ASN A 28 18.57 17.77 6.39
CA ASN A 28 19.62 18.35 7.19
C ASN A 28 20.14 17.28 8.14
N ARG A 29 21.40 16.89 7.92
CA ARG A 29 22.20 16.22 8.94
C ARG A 29 22.50 17.27 10.00
N SER A 30 21.87 17.16 11.17
CA SER A 30 22.26 17.96 12.31
C SER A 30 23.39 17.26 13.04
N THR A 31 24.38 18.04 13.49
CA THR A 31 25.44 17.60 14.40
C THR A 31 25.08 17.88 15.86
N GLU A 32 23.99 18.58 16.12
CA GLU A 32 23.53 18.86 17.48
C GLU A 32 22.80 17.62 18.04
N GLU A 33 23.10 17.26 19.29
CA GLU A 33 22.31 16.27 19.99
C GLU A 33 20.86 16.77 20.08
N PRO A 34 19.89 15.98 19.61
CA PRO A 34 18.51 16.40 19.71
C PRO A 34 18.11 16.48 21.18
N ASP A 35 17.32 17.49 21.52
CA ASP A 35 16.67 17.57 22.83
C ASP A 35 15.94 16.23 23.12
N PRO A 36 15.82 15.83 24.39
CA PRO A 36 15.13 14.59 24.81
C PRO A 36 13.59 14.73 24.64
N ASP A 37 13.17 15.10 23.44
CA ASP A 37 11.81 15.29 23.01
C ASP A 37 11.19 13.91 22.64
N PRO A 38 9.97 13.57 23.10
CA PRO A 38 9.29 12.30 22.83
C PRO A 38 9.09 11.93 21.34
N GLY A 39 9.34 12.82 20.39
CA GLY A 39 9.17 12.56 18.95
C GLY A 39 10.32 11.79 18.26
N TRP A 40 11.48 11.63 18.91
CA TRP A 40 12.64 11.00 18.29
C TRP A 40 12.65 9.48 18.47
N SER A 41 12.85 8.76 17.37
CA SER A 41 13.14 7.33 17.38
C SER A 41 14.66 7.10 17.32
N ARG A 42 15.16 6.13 18.09
CA ARG A 42 16.58 5.84 18.27
C ARG A 42 16.87 4.36 18.02
N TRP A 43 17.91 4.08 17.24
CA TRP A 43 18.41 2.72 16.99
C TRP A 43 19.91 2.65 17.25
N ALA A 44 20.34 1.57 17.91
CA ALA A 44 21.73 1.16 17.97
C ALA A 44 22.02 0.24 16.78
N LEU A 45 23.13 0.47 16.08
CA LEU A 45 23.48 -0.21 14.84
C LEU A 45 24.73 -1.07 15.04
N ALA A 46 24.79 -2.18 14.31
CA ALA A 46 26.04 -2.90 14.15
C ALA A 46 26.91 -2.13 13.14
N GLY A 47 28.11 -1.74 13.58
CA GLY A 47 29.08 -1.03 12.75
C GLY A 47 28.89 0.50 12.69
N ASP A 48 29.98 1.18 12.33
CA ASP A 48 30.05 2.63 12.24
C ASP A 48 30.01 3.14 10.79
N GLU A 49 29.79 2.26 9.83
CA GLU A 49 29.71 2.60 8.39
C GLU A 49 28.49 1.96 7.75
N GLY A 50 27.72 2.78 7.03
CA GLY A 50 26.52 2.33 6.35
C GLY A 50 25.75 3.47 5.71
N THR A 51 24.73 3.08 4.96
CA THR A 51 23.86 3.97 4.19
C THR A 51 22.43 3.86 4.68
N LEU A 52 21.81 5.02 4.88
CA LEU A 52 20.38 5.11 5.16
C LEU A 52 19.63 5.28 3.84
N TRP A 53 18.65 4.43 3.60
CA TRP A 53 17.78 4.49 2.44
C TRP A 53 16.37 4.90 2.84
N LEU A 54 15.78 5.81 2.05
CA LEU A 54 14.37 6.14 2.10
C LEU A 54 13.69 5.55 0.86
N ARG A 55 12.83 4.56 1.06
CA ARG A 55 12.18 3.84 -0.03
C ARG A 55 10.66 3.92 0.10
N PRO A 56 9.92 4.29 -0.96
CA PRO A 56 8.47 4.18 -0.95
C PRO A 56 8.05 2.71 -0.88
N CYS A 57 7.12 2.40 0.00
CA CYS A 57 6.54 1.07 0.14
C CYS A 57 5.00 1.16 0.22
N LEU A 58 4.32 0.04 0.01
CA LEU A 58 2.87 -0.03 0.18
C LEU A 58 2.50 -0.27 1.66
N PRO A 59 1.25 0.05 2.06
CA PRO A 59 0.76 -0.19 3.42
C PRO A 59 0.99 -1.63 3.90
N ASP A 60 1.23 -1.77 5.20
CA ASP A 60 1.50 -3.04 5.89
C ASP A 60 0.28 -3.93 6.09
N ARG A 61 -0.91 -3.44 5.74
CA ARG A 61 -2.19 -4.13 5.89
C ARG A 61 -3.00 -4.07 4.59
N PRO A 62 -3.93 -5.02 4.40
CA PRO A 62 -4.90 -4.94 3.31
C PRO A 62 -5.70 -3.63 3.34
N LEU A 63 -6.17 -3.22 2.17
CA LEU A 63 -7.04 -2.06 2.00
C LEU A 63 -8.47 -2.52 1.75
N VAL A 64 -9.43 -2.03 2.51
CA VAL A 64 -10.85 -2.09 2.14
C VAL A 64 -11.11 -0.98 1.13
N LEU A 65 -11.15 -1.34 -0.14
CA LEU A 65 -11.48 -0.42 -1.22
C LEU A 65 -12.98 -0.22 -1.27
N GLN A 66 -13.41 1.04 -1.26
CA GLN A 66 -14.79 1.41 -1.57
C GLN A 66 -14.82 2.27 -2.84
N PRO A 67 -15.34 1.74 -3.96
CA PRO A 67 -15.59 2.56 -5.15
C PRO A 67 -16.58 3.70 -4.85
N GLU A 68 -16.27 4.93 -5.24
CA GLU A 68 -17.19 6.08 -5.14
C GLU A 68 -18.54 5.79 -5.85
N ALA A 69 -18.48 5.05 -6.95
CA ALA A 69 -19.64 4.52 -7.65
C ALA A 69 -19.54 2.98 -7.70
N PRO A 70 -20.30 2.26 -6.84
CA PRO A 70 -20.41 0.82 -6.92
C PRO A 70 -20.85 0.37 -8.32
N PHE A 71 -20.41 -0.81 -8.73
CA PHE A 71 -20.75 -1.35 -10.05
C PHE A 71 -20.96 -2.86 -10.01
N VAL A 72 -21.65 -3.35 -11.04
CA VAL A 72 -21.97 -4.77 -11.18
C VAL A 72 -21.04 -5.41 -12.20
N LEU A 73 -20.43 -6.53 -11.83
CA LEU A 73 -19.79 -7.45 -12.75
C LEU A 73 -20.77 -8.57 -13.10
N LEU A 74 -21.24 -8.57 -14.34
CA LEU A 74 -22.11 -9.64 -14.86
C LEU A 74 -21.39 -11.00 -14.85
N PRO A 75 -22.12 -12.12 -14.87
CA PRO A 75 -21.51 -13.44 -14.98
C PRO A 75 -20.53 -13.50 -16.14
N ARG A 76 -19.34 -14.06 -15.89
CA ARG A 76 -18.24 -14.20 -16.87
C ARG A 76 -17.62 -12.88 -17.36
N ALA A 77 -18.00 -11.73 -16.80
CA ALA A 77 -17.42 -10.44 -17.14
C ALA A 77 -16.10 -10.18 -16.39
N SER A 78 -15.28 -9.29 -16.96
CA SER A 78 -14.04 -8.81 -16.38
C SER A 78 -13.96 -7.28 -16.39
N ALA A 79 -13.27 -6.72 -15.41
CA ALA A 79 -12.99 -5.30 -15.28
C ALA A 79 -11.54 -5.09 -14.84
N ARG A 80 -10.81 -4.21 -15.52
CA ARG A 80 -9.53 -3.68 -15.03
C ARG A 80 -9.74 -2.26 -14.51
N VAL A 81 -9.29 -1.99 -13.30
CA VAL A 81 -9.37 -0.68 -12.64
C VAL A 81 -8.00 -0.28 -12.10
N PHE A 82 -7.74 1.02 -12.03
CA PHE A 82 -6.51 1.58 -11.48
C PHE A 82 -6.80 2.20 -10.11
N ILE A 83 -6.18 1.63 -9.08
CA ILE A 83 -6.31 2.07 -7.70
C ILE A 83 -5.12 2.95 -7.36
N ARG A 84 -5.36 4.13 -6.77
CA ARG A 84 -4.30 5.02 -6.29
C ARG A 84 -4.11 4.75 -4.81
N VAL A 85 -3.00 4.11 -4.45
CA VAL A 85 -2.71 3.72 -3.07
C VAL A 85 -1.71 4.68 -2.46
N PRO A 86 -1.99 5.29 -1.30
CA PRO A 86 -1.01 6.08 -0.57
C PRO A 86 0.22 5.26 -0.18
N LEU A 87 1.38 5.82 -0.51
CA LEU A 87 2.67 5.23 -0.15
C LEU A 87 2.99 5.47 1.32
N TRP A 88 3.84 4.60 1.82
CA TRP A 88 4.57 4.77 3.06
C TRP A 88 6.04 5.02 2.73
N ILE A 89 6.77 5.65 3.62
CA ILE A 89 8.23 5.77 3.54
C ILE A 89 8.85 4.75 4.48
N ARG A 90 9.57 3.81 3.92
CA ARG A 90 10.42 2.87 4.65
C ARG A 90 11.81 3.45 4.80
N VAL A 91 12.33 3.38 6.01
CA VAL A 91 13.69 3.75 6.37
C VAL A 91 14.48 2.47 6.60
N GLU A 92 15.50 2.24 5.78
CA GLU A 92 16.34 1.04 5.84
C GLU A 92 17.80 1.43 6.10
N TRP A 93 18.47 0.63 6.92
CA TRP A 93 19.91 0.70 7.15
C TRP A 93 20.62 -0.43 6.40
N GLN A 94 21.66 -0.07 5.64
CA GLN A 94 22.52 -1.03 4.96
C GLN A 94 23.96 -0.80 5.41
N GLU A 95 24.61 -1.84 5.94
CA GLU A 95 26.01 -1.78 6.37
C GLU A 95 26.95 -1.66 5.16
N GLY A 96 28.04 -0.90 5.32
CA GLY A 96 29.06 -0.70 4.30
C GLY A 96 28.85 0.53 3.40
N SER A 97 29.69 0.63 2.36
CA SER A 97 29.66 1.77 1.44
C SER A 97 28.36 1.83 0.64
N PRO A 98 27.89 3.04 0.26
CA PRO A 98 26.72 3.17 -0.60
C PRO A 98 26.93 2.41 -1.92
N ASP A 99 26.12 1.38 -2.13
CA ASP A 99 26.07 0.66 -3.39
C ASP A 99 24.86 1.15 -4.19
N PRO A 100 25.06 1.90 -5.30
CA PRO A 100 23.97 2.34 -6.15
C PRO A 100 23.23 1.17 -6.84
N GLU A 101 23.83 -0.03 -6.86
CA GLU A 101 23.21 -1.26 -7.37
C GLU A 101 22.63 -2.14 -6.24
N ALA A 102 22.59 -1.64 -5.00
CA ALA A 102 22.07 -2.37 -3.85
C ALA A 102 20.68 -2.94 -4.12
N ILE A 103 20.53 -4.24 -3.89
CA ILE A 103 19.27 -4.96 -4.08
C ILE A 103 18.23 -4.41 -3.09
N PRO A 104 17.08 -3.90 -3.56
CA PRO A 104 16.02 -3.46 -2.67
C PRO A 104 15.56 -4.54 -1.69
N GLY A 105 15.46 -4.19 -0.41
CA GLY A 105 14.92 -5.06 0.64
C GLY A 105 15.93 -5.96 1.36
N GLU A 106 17.23 -5.84 1.11
CA GLU A 106 18.28 -6.55 1.87
C GLU A 106 18.76 -5.78 3.11
N GLY A 107 18.37 -4.51 3.27
CA GLY A 107 18.72 -3.69 4.43
C GLY A 107 17.85 -3.97 5.66
N THR A 108 18.37 -3.62 6.83
CA THR A 108 17.62 -3.64 8.10
C THR A 108 16.57 -2.54 8.11
N ILE A 109 15.30 -2.91 8.16
CA ILE A 109 14.20 -1.96 8.27
C ILE A 109 14.22 -1.33 9.67
N LEU A 110 14.38 -0.01 9.75
CA LEU A 110 14.37 0.73 11.01
C LEU A 110 12.95 1.16 11.40
N THR A 111 12.22 1.73 10.43
CA THR A 111 10.84 2.17 10.59
C THR A 111 10.14 2.33 9.25
N GLU A 112 8.81 2.39 9.29
CA GLU A 112 7.98 2.74 8.16
C GLU A 112 6.92 3.73 8.60
N GLN A 113 6.71 4.79 7.83
CA GLN A 113 5.78 5.86 8.16
C GLN A 113 4.79 6.11 7.02
N PRO A 114 3.48 6.19 7.28
CA PRO A 114 2.51 6.53 6.25
C PRO A 114 2.72 7.96 5.76
N VAL A 115 2.67 8.18 4.45
CA VAL A 115 2.59 9.55 3.90
C VAL A 115 1.20 10.14 4.10
N THR A 116 0.18 9.28 4.18
CA THR A 116 -1.19 9.67 4.50
C THR A 116 -1.76 8.66 5.48
N THR A 117 -2.23 9.14 6.63
CA THR A 117 -2.87 8.30 7.64
C THR A 117 -4.25 7.85 7.15
N LEU A 118 -4.39 6.57 6.86
CA LEU A 118 -5.67 5.96 6.53
C LEU A 118 -6.39 5.49 7.81
N SER A 119 -7.72 5.54 7.79
CA SER A 119 -8.53 5.05 8.90
C SER A 119 -8.42 3.52 9.03
N ASN A 120 -8.24 3.04 10.25
CA ASN A 120 -8.34 1.61 10.54
C ASN A 120 -9.78 1.12 10.31
N THR A 121 -9.92 -0.08 9.80
CA THR A 121 -11.20 -0.77 9.63
C THR A 121 -11.00 -2.27 9.82
N TRP A 122 -12.10 -3.00 9.98
CA TRP A 122 -12.12 -4.45 10.04
C TRP A 122 -12.71 -5.01 8.74
N TRP A 123 -12.03 -5.96 8.11
CA TRP A 123 -12.54 -6.70 6.96
C TRP A 123 -12.90 -8.13 7.36
N GLY A 124 -14.10 -8.60 7.03
CA GLY A 124 -14.54 -9.95 7.40
C GLY A 124 -15.58 -9.97 8.52
N ASP A 125 -15.78 -11.15 9.11
CA ASP A 125 -16.61 -11.34 10.30
C ASP A 125 -15.81 -10.95 11.56
N VAL A 126 -16.46 -10.64 12.67
CA VAL A 126 -15.83 -10.23 13.93
C VAL A 126 -14.80 -11.26 14.42
N MET A 127 -15.07 -12.56 14.22
CA MET A 127 -14.20 -13.64 14.73
C MET A 127 -13.10 -14.09 13.76
N GLU A 128 -13.29 -13.90 12.45
CA GLU A 128 -12.40 -14.42 11.39
C GLU A 128 -11.89 -13.34 10.44
N GLY A 129 -12.13 -12.07 10.77
CA GLY A 129 -11.71 -10.95 9.96
C GLY A 129 -10.25 -10.58 10.16
N GLU A 130 -9.84 -9.56 9.42
CA GLU A 130 -8.50 -9.00 9.44
C GLU A 130 -8.54 -7.48 9.57
N LEU A 131 -7.55 -6.95 10.27
CA LEU A 131 -7.36 -5.51 10.41
C LEU A 131 -6.88 -4.95 9.07
N ALA A 132 -7.52 -3.88 8.61
CA ALA A 132 -7.29 -3.28 7.31
C ALA A 132 -7.33 -1.75 7.40
N TYR A 133 -6.94 -1.09 6.32
CA TYR A 133 -7.16 0.35 6.16
C TYR A 133 -8.31 0.63 5.20
N TRP A 134 -9.07 1.68 5.47
CA TRP A 134 -10.12 2.13 4.57
C TRP A 134 -9.55 3.01 3.46
N LEU A 135 -9.96 2.76 2.22
CA LEU A 135 -9.59 3.61 1.09
C LEU A 135 -10.76 3.79 0.12
N GLU A 136 -11.25 5.03 0.03
CA GLU A 136 -12.17 5.42 -1.04
C GLU A 136 -11.43 5.56 -2.37
N THR A 137 -12.03 5.06 -3.44
CA THR A 137 -11.39 5.05 -4.75
C THR A 137 -12.36 5.35 -5.86
N ARG A 138 -11.89 6.03 -6.90
CA ARG A 138 -12.66 6.23 -8.13
C ARG A 138 -12.70 5.00 -9.04
N ALA A 139 -11.91 3.98 -8.73
CA ALA A 139 -11.80 2.74 -9.51
C ALA A 139 -11.76 2.98 -11.04
N ARG A 140 -10.87 3.89 -11.47
CA ARG A 140 -10.82 4.36 -12.86
C ARG A 140 -10.53 3.19 -13.80
N ARG A 141 -11.28 3.06 -14.90
CA ARG A 141 -11.10 1.98 -15.90
C ARG A 141 -9.94 2.21 -16.87
N VAL A 142 -9.54 3.47 -17.03
CA VAL A 142 -8.53 3.89 -18.00
C VAL A 142 -7.48 4.69 -17.26
N TYR A 143 -6.22 4.30 -17.43
CA TYR A 143 -5.09 5.07 -16.94
C TYR A 143 -4.97 6.39 -17.70
N ARG A 144 -4.63 7.46 -16.97
CA ARG A 144 -4.32 8.78 -17.50
C ARG A 144 -3.19 9.37 -16.67
N GLU A 145 -2.31 10.15 -17.29
CA GLU A 145 -1.13 10.74 -16.65
C GLU A 145 -1.48 11.52 -15.38
N ASN A 146 -2.62 12.22 -15.38
CA ASN A 146 -3.10 12.99 -14.24
C ASN A 146 -3.50 12.17 -13.01
N LEU A 147 -3.45 10.83 -13.08
CA LEU A 147 -3.61 9.96 -11.92
C LEU A 147 -2.34 9.89 -11.07
N ARG A 148 -1.18 10.26 -11.62
CA ARG A 148 0.08 10.25 -10.88
C ARG A 148 0.11 11.29 -9.76
N ALA A 149 0.79 10.93 -8.69
CA ALA A 149 1.20 11.84 -7.63
C ALA A 149 2.40 11.23 -6.91
N ALA A 150 3.34 12.05 -6.45
CA ALA A 150 4.58 11.56 -5.81
C ALA A 150 4.33 10.71 -4.56
N HIS A 151 3.21 10.93 -3.86
CA HIS A 151 2.84 10.20 -2.64
C HIS A 151 1.92 8.99 -2.89
N LEU A 152 1.62 8.65 -4.15
CA LEU A 152 0.70 7.56 -4.51
C LEU A 152 1.37 6.57 -5.47
N ALA A 153 1.11 5.29 -5.25
CA ALA A 153 1.33 4.25 -6.25
C ALA A 153 0.05 3.99 -7.05
N ILE A 154 0.18 3.77 -8.35
CA ILE A 154 -0.92 3.30 -9.19
C ILE A 154 -0.85 1.77 -9.23
N CYS A 155 -1.87 1.11 -8.70
CA CYS A 155 -1.97 -0.35 -8.62
C CYS A 155 -3.12 -0.82 -9.54
N PRO A 156 -2.81 -1.46 -10.69
CA PRO A 156 -3.81 -2.07 -11.54
C PRO A 156 -4.43 -3.30 -10.85
N LEU A 157 -5.76 -3.37 -10.90
CA LEU A 157 -6.54 -4.45 -10.33
C LEU A 157 -7.52 -4.99 -11.38
N VAL A 158 -7.36 -6.26 -11.72
CA VAL A 158 -8.26 -7.00 -12.61
C VAL A 158 -9.24 -7.79 -11.77
N LEU A 159 -10.53 -7.54 -11.95
CA LEU A 159 -11.63 -8.23 -11.31
C LEU A 159 -12.35 -9.11 -12.34
N GLU A 160 -12.40 -10.41 -12.11
CA GLU A 160 -13.09 -11.39 -12.96
C GLU A 160 -14.24 -12.03 -12.19
N ASN A 161 -15.46 -11.96 -12.73
CA ASN A 161 -16.57 -12.74 -12.21
C ASN A 161 -16.65 -14.09 -12.95
N ARG A 162 -16.15 -15.15 -12.32
CA ARG A 162 -16.21 -16.53 -12.82
C ARG A 162 -17.40 -17.33 -12.26
N SER A 163 -18.30 -16.67 -11.54
CA SER A 163 -19.53 -17.30 -11.07
C SER A 163 -20.62 -17.29 -12.16
N THR A 164 -21.77 -17.86 -11.83
CA THR A 164 -22.99 -17.82 -12.65
C THR A 164 -23.95 -16.70 -12.26
N THR A 165 -23.60 -15.90 -11.24
CA THR A 165 -24.43 -14.81 -10.71
C THR A 165 -23.74 -13.47 -10.87
N GLU A 166 -24.51 -12.39 -10.77
CA GLU A 166 -23.96 -11.04 -10.73
C GLU A 166 -23.15 -10.80 -9.45
N LEU A 167 -22.01 -10.12 -9.58
CA LEU A 167 -21.18 -9.68 -8.48
C LEU A 167 -21.34 -8.17 -8.29
N GLN A 168 -21.88 -7.77 -7.15
CA GLN A 168 -21.92 -6.37 -6.72
C GLN A 168 -20.55 -6.00 -6.14
N VAL A 169 -19.91 -4.97 -6.69
CA VAL A 169 -18.61 -4.46 -6.24
C VAL A 169 -18.83 -3.18 -5.45
N ASP A 170 -19.31 -3.34 -4.22
CA ASP A 170 -19.51 -2.24 -3.27
C ASP A 170 -18.26 -1.98 -2.42
N LYS A 171 -17.63 -3.06 -1.96
CA LYS A 171 -16.38 -3.06 -1.20
C LYS A 171 -15.58 -4.32 -1.52
N LEU A 172 -14.26 -4.20 -1.47
CA LEU A 172 -13.38 -5.36 -1.56
C LEU A 172 -12.10 -5.20 -0.73
N ALA A 173 -11.54 -6.33 -0.28
CA ALA A 173 -10.21 -6.35 0.32
C ALA A 173 -9.12 -6.46 -0.75
N PHE A 174 -8.28 -5.44 -0.84
CA PHE A 174 -7.12 -5.37 -1.72
C PHE A 174 -5.84 -5.59 -0.92
N ARG A 175 -5.15 -6.71 -1.19
CA ARG A 175 -4.01 -7.18 -0.38
C ARG A 175 -2.68 -6.59 -0.85
N THR A 176 -2.46 -5.32 -0.55
CA THR A 176 -1.22 -4.58 -0.90
C THR A 176 0.06 -5.19 -0.35
N ILE A 177 -0.01 -5.99 0.71
CA ILE A 177 1.14 -6.67 1.31
C ILE A 177 1.88 -7.61 0.33
N HIS A 178 1.21 -8.08 -0.72
CA HIS A 178 1.78 -8.95 -1.74
C HIS A 178 2.30 -8.20 -2.97
N LEU A 179 2.21 -6.87 -2.97
CA LEU A 179 2.64 -6.02 -4.07
C LEU A 179 3.99 -5.36 -3.72
N GLY A 180 4.92 -5.39 -4.65
CA GLY A 180 6.09 -4.53 -4.69
C GLY A 180 5.74 -3.14 -5.23
N VAL A 181 6.71 -2.24 -5.11
CA VAL A 181 6.65 -0.88 -5.65
C VAL A 181 7.71 -0.76 -6.74
N PHE A 182 7.29 -0.27 -7.90
CA PHE A 182 8.14 0.03 -9.04
C PHE A 182 8.12 1.54 -9.32
N GLY A 183 9.25 2.10 -9.75
CA GLY A 183 9.39 3.50 -10.11
C GLY A 183 9.84 3.66 -11.55
N ASP A 184 9.23 4.58 -12.28
CA ASP A 184 9.58 4.89 -13.68
C ASP A 184 10.27 6.25 -13.84
N GLY A 185 10.71 6.84 -12.73
CA GLY A 185 11.29 8.19 -12.67
C GLY A 185 10.26 9.32 -12.62
N THR A 186 8.99 9.06 -12.95
CA THR A 186 7.90 10.06 -12.93
C THR A 186 6.82 9.76 -11.89
N GLY A 187 6.72 8.51 -11.44
CA GLY A 187 5.84 8.10 -10.36
C GLY A 187 6.04 6.65 -9.97
N PHE A 188 5.10 6.15 -9.17
CA PHE A 188 5.16 4.82 -8.60
C PHE A 188 4.01 3.93 -9.06
N TRP A 189 4.31 2.65 -9.19
CA TRP A 189 3.40 1.60 -9.60
C TRP A 189 3.45 0.45 -8.62
N GLY A 190 2.31 -0.18 -8.38
CA GLY A 190 2.27 -1.52 -7.80
C GLY A 190 2.11 -2.58 -8.87
N ASP A 191 2.35 -3.84 -8.52
CA ASP A 191 2.07 -4.97 -9.41
C ASP A 191 0.62 -4.98 -9.91
N GLU A 192 0.41 -5.54 -11.09
CA GLU A 192 -0.94 -5.95 -11.46
C GLU A 192 -1.40 -7.09 -10.55
N SER A 193 -2.54 -6.89 -9.90
CA SER A 193 -3.25 -7.90 -9.13
C SER A 193 -4.51 -8.35 -9.85
N ARG A 194 -4.84 -9.63 -9.74
CA ARG A 194 -6.04 -10.23 -10.33
C ARG A 194 -6.85 -10.96 -9.26
N VAL A 195 -8.14 -10.66 -9.21
CA VAL A 195 -9.11 -11.27 -8.31
C VAL A 195 -10.14 -11.99 -9.16
N ARG A 196 -10.26 -13.31 -8.97
CA ARG A 196 -11.24 -14.15 -9.66
C ARG A 196 -12.30 -14.59 -8.66
N TYR A 197 -13.48 -13.99 -8.75
CA TYR A 197 -14.62 -14.35 -7.93
C TYR A 197 -15.28 -15.62 -8.48
N GLN A 198 -15.40 -16.65 -7.64
CA GLN A 198 -15.94 -17.96 -8.03
C GLN A 198 -17.39 -18.17 -7.55
N GLY A 199 -17.94 -17.23 -6.78
CA GLY A 199 -19.24 -17.35 -6.12
C GLY A 199 -19.11 -17.20 -4.61
N GLU A 200 -20.24 -17.04 -3.91
CA GLU A 200 -20.26 -16.70 -2.48
C GLU A 200 -19.67 -17.83 -1.62
N SER A 201 -19.95 -19.09 -1.96
CA SER A 201 -19.43 -20.27 -1.24
C SER A 201 -17.95 -20.54 -1.53
N GLU A 202 -17.52 -20.33 -2.77
CA GLU A 202 -16.15 -20.63 -3.21
C GLU A 202 -15.16 -19.49 -2.95
N GLY A 203 -15.68 -18.27 -2.72
CA GLY A 203 -14.87 -17.08 -2.43
C GLY A 203 -14.18 -16.53 -3.67
N SER A 204 -12.94 -16.07 -3.49
CA SER A 204 -12.13 -15.49 -4.58
C SER A 204 -10.72 -16.05 -4.57
N GLU A 205 -10.16 -16.18 -5.76
CA GLU A 205 -8.75 -16.49 -5.96
C GLU A 205 -8.00 -15.20 -6.29
N VAL A 206 -6.95 -14.90 -5.53
CA VAL A 206 -6.10 -13.73 -5.72
C VAL A 206 -4.76 -14.17 -6.28
N GLU A 207 -4.33 -13.48 -7.34
CA GLU A 207 -3.03 -13.66 -7.98
C GLU A 207 -2.36 -12.30 -8.14
N VAL A 208 -1.08 -12.21 -7.78
CA VAL A 208 -0.25 -11.04 -8.03
C VAL A 208 0.80 -11.40 -9.07
N SER A 209 0.94 -10.57 -10.10
CA SER A 209 1.80 -10.85 -11.25
C SER A 209 3.30 -10.86 -10.92
N GLY A 210 3.72 -10.14 -9.87
CA GLY A 210 5.13 -9.92 -9.56
C GLY A 210 5.82 -9.00 -10.58
N ARG A 211 5.05 -8.27 -11.38
CA ARG A 211 5.52 -7.45 -12.50
C ARG A 211 4.79 -6.11 -12.52
N PRO A 212 5.47 -5.05 -12.96
CA PRO A 212 4.82 -3.76 -13.16
C PRO A 212 3.77 -3.84 -14.30
N PRO A 213 2.78 -2.93 -14.30
CA PRO A 213 1.89 -2.77 -15.44
C PRO A 213 2.62 -2.36 -16.72
N GLU A 214 2.03 -2.69 -17.86
CA GLU A 214 2.52 -2.25 -19.18
C GLU A 214 2.59 -0.71 -19.28
N GLU A 215 1.67 0.00 -18.63
CA GLU A 215 1.63 1.46 -18.60
C GLU A 215 2.87 2.11 -17.96
N ALA A 216 3.63 1.36 -17.17
CA ALA A 216 4.82 1.87 -16.48
C ALA A 216 6.06 1.95 -17.40
N GLY A 217 5.99 1.42 -18.63
CA GLY A 217 7.12 1.43 -19.57
C GLY A 217 8.28 0.55 -19.08
N ASN A 218 9.37 1.19 -18.64
CA ASN A 218 10.59 0.53 -18.15
C ASN A 218 10.84 0.86 -16.67
N PRO A 219 9.95 0.50 -15.74
CA PRO A 219 10.14 0.85 -14.36
C PRO A 219 11.16 -0.08 -13.69
N VAL A 220 11.82 0.42 -12.65
CA VAL A 220 12.73 -0.34 -11.80
C VAL A 220 12.02 -0.73 -10.51
N LEU A 221 12.34 -1.90 -9.96
CA LEU A 221 11.86 -2.27 -8.62
C LEU A 221 12.48 -1.34 -7.59
N VAL A 222 11.64 -0.72 -6.76
CA VAL A 222 12.06 0.21 -5.70
C VAL A 222 12.00 -0.45 -4.34
N THR A 223 10.93 -1.21 -4.07
CA THR A 223 10.75 -1.96 -2.83
C THR A 223 10.06 -3.30 -3.16
N PRO A 224 10.60 -4.44 -2.70
CA PRO A 224 9.94 -5.73 -2.90
C PRO A 224 8.63 -5.82 -2.09
N PRO A 225 7.74 -6.77 -2.43
CA PRO A 225 6.56 -7.04 -1.64
C PRO A 225 6.93 -7.46 -0.21
N ARG A 226 6.10 -7.08 0.77
CA ARG A 226 6.29 -7.42 2.19
C ARG A 226 6.20 -8.92 2.42
N VAL A 227 5.23 -9.53 1.77
CA VAL A 227 5.04 -10.98 1.73
C VAL A 227 5.18 -11.40 0.28
N PRO A 228 6.05 -12.36 -0.05
CA PRO A 228 6.26 -12.80 -1.41
C PRO A 228 4.95 -13.06 -2.16
N PRO A 229 4.87 -12.75 -3.47
CA PRO A 229 3.66 -12.96 -4.25
C PRO A 229 3.29 -14.44 -4.22
N VAL A 230 2.06 -14.73 -3.83
CA VAL A 230 1.55 -16.11 -3.81
C VAL A 230 0.64 -16.30 -5.02
N ARG A 231 0.79 -17.43 -5.72
CA ARG A 231 -0.17 -17.83 -6.75
C ARG A 231 -1.38 -18.49 -6.10
N GLY A 232 -2.57 -17.96 -6.39
CA GLY A 232 -3.83 -18.65 -6.10
C GLY A 232 -4.25 -18.64 -4.63
N ILE A 233 -4.06 -17.51 -3.91
CA ILE A 233 -4.56 -17.39 -2.54
C ILE A 233 -6.09 -17.44 -2.59
N ARG A 234 -6.70 -18.40 -1.89
CA ARG A 234 -8.14 -18.35 -1.60
C ARG A 234 -8.38 -17.33 -0.50
N ALA A 235 -9.11 -16.28 -0.82
CA ALA A 235 -9.44 -15.21 0.11
C ALA A 235 -10.88 -14.73 -0.07
N ARG A 236 -11.50 -14.33 1.04
CA ARG A 236 -12.79 -13.63 1.01
C ARG A 236 -12.54 -12.18 0.58
N THR A 237 -12.62 -11.91 -0.72
CA THR A 237 -12.26 -10.60 -1.30
C THR A 237 -13.45 -9.64 -1.39
N PHE A 238 -14.66 -10.16 -1.54
CA PHE A 238 -15.89 -9.36 -1.58
C PHE A 238 -16.75 -9.68 -0.36
N GLN A 239 -17.46 -8.68 0.14
CA GLN A 239 -18.50 -8.83 1.15
C GLN A 239 -19.83 -8.36 0.56
N ARG A 240 -20.86 -9.19 0.65
CA ARG A 240 -22.24 -8.70 0.52
C ARG A 240 -22.63 -8.07 1.84
N LEU A 241 -23.10 -6.82 1.79
CA LEU A 241 -23.93 -6.31 2.86
C LEU A 241 -25.23 -7.12 2.84
N ARG A 242 -25.42 -8.02 3.81
CA ARG A 242 -26.75 -8.53 4.08
C ARG A 242 -27.56 -7.32 4.51
N GLY A 243 -28.52 -6.91 3.68
CA GLY A 243 -29.44 -5.84 4.05
C GLY A 243 -29.97 -6.16 5.44
N ILE A 244 -29.81 -5.23 6.38
CA ILE A 244 -30.58 -5.27 7.62
C ILE A 244 -32.01 -5.20 7.15
N SER A 245 -32.67 -6.36 7.10
CA SER A 245 -34.12 -6.41 7.09
C SER A 245 -34.51 -5.63 8.32
N THR A 246 -34.97 -4.39 8.13
CA THR A 246 -35.68 -3.64 9.15
C THR A 246 -36.77 -4.58 9.64
N LEU A 247 -36.56 -5.17 10.82
CA LEU A 247 -37.59 -5.90 11.53
C LEU A 247 -38.67 -4.88 11.81
N GLY A 248 -39.69 -4.93 10.96
CA GLY A 248 -40.88 -4.13 11.11
C GLY A 248 -41.64 -4.58 12.34
N GLY A 249 -42.10 -3.57 13.09
CA GLY A 249 -43.34 -3.61 13.85
C GLY A 249 -43.33 -4.42 15.15
N TRP A 250 -44.29 -4.05 15.99
CA TRP A 250 -44.69 -4.67 17.27
C TRP A 250 -43.87 -4.26 18.49
N ALA A 251 -44.15 -3.06 19.01
CA ALA A 251 -45.06 -2.89 20.17
C ALA A 251 -45.49 -1.42 20.28
#